data_AF-A0A1S3JH66-F1
#
_entry.id   AF-A0A1S3JH66-F1
#
_cell.length_a   1.000
_cell.length_b   1.000
_cell.length_c   1.000
_cell.angle_alpha   90.00
_cell.angle_beta   90.00
_cell.angle_gamma   90.00
#
_symmetry.space_group_name_H-M   'P 1'
#
loop_
_entity.id
_entity.type
_entity.pdbx_description
1 polymer ?
#
loop_
_entity_poly.entity_id
_entity_poly.type
_entity_poly.pdbx_seq_one_letter_code
_entity_poly.pdbx_strand_id
1 'polypeptide(L)'
;MENVLCRSTYCQYQLIDYLDLLGLQGLYPRALELISLPKAVPTTTRLQCSLMSDHITVLCKLNQVVNMAHQLNSDIANITNHKYVAHQIALLYQSICTNALKKCTFLQPYQKSIEDNFKHVKNTINSSGDTPHVTQQQKQWLLDLTSGIVNTAVSQLRSIIPPDIAMVTRPTK
;
A
#
# COMPACT_ATOMS: atom_id res chain seq x y z
N MET A 1 -50.86 23.86 -47.84
CA MET A 1 -50.64 22.84 -46.79
C MET A 1 -49.14 22.77 -46.54
N GLU A 2 -48.67 23.61 -45.63
CA GLU A 2 -47.28 23.62 -45.19
C GLU A 2 -47.08 22.50 -44.16
N ASN A 3 -46.26 21.51 -44.50
CA ASN A 3 -45.88 20.45 -43.56
C ASN A 3 -44.81 21.00 -42.61
N VAL A 4 -45.24 21.38 -41.40
CA VAL A 4 -44.35 21.69 -40.27
C VAL A 4 -43.71 20.38 -39.81
N LEU A 5 -42.49 20.12 -40.27
CA LEU A 5 -41.63 19.08 -39.70
C LEU A 5 -41.11 19.57 -38.35
N CYS A 6 -41.78 19.19 -37.26
CA CYS A 6 -41.20 19.24 -35.92
C CYS A 6 -39.99 18.29 -35.86
N ARG A 7 -38.79 18.80 -36.17
CA ARG A 7 -37.53 18.13 -35.84
C ARG A 7 -37.41 18.12 -34.32
N SER A 8 -37.59 16.94 -33.73
CA SER A 8 -37.24 16.69 -32.34
C SER A 8 -35.73 16.92 -32.17
N THR A 9 -35.34 18.11 -31.73
CA THR A 9 -33.97 18.48 -31.39
C THR A 9 -33.63 17.85 -30.04
N TYR A 10 -33.31 16.56 -30.02
CA TYR A 10 -32.55 16.00 -28.91
C TYR A 10 -31.13 16.56 -29.02
N CYS A 11 -30.79 17.51 -28.14
CA CYS A 11 -29.43 17.98 -28.00
C CYS A 11 -28.61 16.81 -27.43
N GLN A 12 -27.86 16.10 -28.28
CA GLN A 12 -26.92 15.09 -27.83
C GLN A 12 -25.72 15.79 -27.19
N TYR A 13 -25.83 16.13 -25.90
CA TYR A 13 -24.66 16.50 -25.12
C TYR A 13 -23.71 15.31 -25.09
N GLN A 14 -22.44 15.52 -25.46
CA GLN A 14 -21.44 14.51 -25.17
C GLN A 14 -21.26 14.46 -23.66
N LEU A 15 -21.00 13.26 -23.12
CA LEU A 15 -20.80 13.05 -21.69
C LEU A 15 -19.76 14.03 -21.10
N ILE A 16 -18.74 14.39 -21.88
CA ILE A 16 -17.69 15.33 -21.49
C ILE A 16 -18.25 16.75 -21.25
N ASP A 17 -19.14 17.24 -22.13
CA ASP A 17 -19.73 18.58 -22.03
C ASP A 17 -20.68 18.68 -20.83
N TYR A 18 -21.38 17.58 -20.53
CA TYR A 18 -22.25 17.50 -19.36
C TYR A 18 -21.46 17.47 -18.04
N LEU A 19 -20.31 16.78 -18.02
CA LEU A 19 -19.42 16.74 -16.85
C LEU A 19 -18.71 18.07 -16.60
N ASP A 20 -18.37 18.79 -17.67
CA ASP A 20 -17.82 20.16 -17.62
C ASP A 20 -18.86 21.14 -17.06
N LEU A 21 -20.10 21.11 -17.57
CA LEU A 21 -21.21 21.95 -17.10
C LEU A 21 -21.46 21.81 -15.59
N LEU A 22 -21.34 20.59 -15.06
CA LEU A 22 -21.54 20.33 -13.63
C LEU A 22 -20.29 20.56 -12.78
N GLY A 23 -19.16 20.96 -13.37
CA GLY A 23 -17.88 21.13 -12.69
C GLY A 23 -17.30 19.83 -12.11
N LEU A 24 -17.85 18.66 -12.49
CA LEU A 24 -17.48 17.36 -11.96
C LEU A 24 -16.09 16.91 -12.43
N GLN A 25 -15.60 17.51 -13.52
CA GLN A 25 -14.24 17.30 -14.02
C GLN A 25 -13.15 17.63 -12.98
N GLY A 26 -13.38 18.63 -12.13
CA GLY A 26 -12.44 19.00 -11.06
C GLY A 26 -12.45 18.03 -9.88
N LEU A 27 -13.57 17.35 -9.65
CA LEU A 27 -13.73 16.36 -8.58
C LEU A 27 -13.20 14.97 -8.97
N TYR A 28 -13.24 14.65 -10.26
CA TYR A 28 -12.88 13.33 -10.78
C TYR A 28 -11.91 13.40 -11.96
N PRO A 29 -10.68 13.92 -11.77
CA PRO A 29 -9.70 14.12 -12.84
C PRO A 29 -9.30 12.81 -13.55
N ARG A 30 -9.28 11.68 -12.83
CA ARG A 30 -9.02 10.35 -13.44
C ARG A 30 -10.16 9.86 -14.34
N ALA A 31 -11.40 10.20 -14.00
CA ALA A 31 -12.55 9.84 -14.85
C ALA A 31 -12.55 10.69 -16.12
N LEU A 32 -12.17 11.96 -16.01
CA LEU A 32 -11.97 12.86 -17.14
C LEU A 32 -10.89 12.34 -18.08
N GLU A 33 -9.73 11.95 -17.55
CA GLU A 33 -8.63 11.35 -18.32
C GLU A 33 -9.11 10.11 -19.09
N LEU A 34 -9.87 9.22 -18.42
CA LEU A 34 -10.41 8.01 -19.03
C LEU A 34 -11.40 8.26 -20.18
N ILE A 35 -12.26 9.28 -20.01
CA ILE A 35 -13.29 9.68 -20.99
C ILE A 35 -12.66 10.44 -22.16
N SER A 36 -11.61 11.22 -21.90
CA SER A 36 -10.90 12.03 -22.90
C SER A 36 -9.97 11.20 -23.78
N LEU A 37 -9.60 9.98 -23.36
CA LEU A 37 -8.84 9.05 -24.20
C LEU A 37 -9.67 8.64 -25.43
N PRO A 38 -9.13 8.79 -26.66
CA PRO A 38 -9.79 8.32 -27.88
C PRO A 38 -10.21 6.85 -27.74
N LYS A 39 -11.40 6.48 -28.25
CA LYS A 39 -11.89 5.09 -28.26
C LYS A 39 -10.94 4.09 -28.94
N ALA A 40 -9.99 4.59 -29.72
CA ALA A 40 -8.94 3.83 -30.40
C ALA A 40 -7.70 3.57 -29.52
N VAL A 41 -7.60 4.17 -28.34
CA VAL A 41 -6.50 3.87 -27.40
C VAL A 41 -6.69 2.44 -26.91
N PRO A 42 -5.70 1.56 -27.11
CA PRO A 42 -5.84 0.15 -26.75
C PRO A 42 -6.08 0.00 -25.25
N THR A 43 -6.91 -0.99 -24.89
CA THR A 43 -7.29 -1.32 -23.51
C THR A 43 -6.08 -1.46 -22.56
N THR A 44 -4.90 -1.72 -23.12
CA THR A 44 -3.60 -1.73 -22.43
C THR A 44 -3.28 -0.43 -21.69
N THR A 45 -3.56 0.75 -22.25
CA THR A 45 -3.27 2.04 -21.59
C THR A 45 -4.20 2.28 -20.39
N ARG A 46 -5.47 1.84 -20.49
CA ARG A 46 -6.42 1.89 -19.37
C ARG A 46 -6.04 0.91 -18.25
N LEU A 47 -5.48 -0.25 -18.59
CA LEU A 47 -4.94 -1.21 -17.63
C LEU A 47 -3.67 -0.71 -16.96
N GLN A 48 -2.81 0.04 -17.66
CA GLN A 48 -1.58 0.61 -17.11
C GLN A 48 -1.83 1.59 -15.96
N CYS A 49 -2.86 2.44 -16.03
CA CYS A 49 -3.23 3.32 -14.91
C CYS A 49 -3.66 2.53 -13.65
N SER A 50 -4.39 1.41 -13.83
CA SER A 50 -4.77 0.51 -12.73
C SER A 50 -3.54 -0.19 -12.14
N LEU A 51 -2.65 -0.70 -13.00
CA LEU A 51 -1.43 -1.38 -12.58
C LEU A 51 -0.51 -0.43 -11.79
N MET A 52 -0.31 0.81 -12.25
CA MET A 52 0.47 1.80 -11.50
C MET A 52 -0.14 2.10 -10.13
N SER A 53 -1.46 2.20 -10.03
CA SER A 53 -2.15 2.40 -8.75
C SER A 53 -1.93 1.21 -7.80
N ASP A 54 -1.91 -0.02 -8.32
CA ASP A 54 -1.63 -1.22 -7.53
C ASP A 54 -0.17 -1.25 -7.05
N HIS A 55 0.80 -0.91 -7.91
CA HIS A 55 2.22 -0.83 -7.53
C HIS A 55 2.49 0.24 -6.47
N ILE A 56 1.91 1.44 -6.62
CA ILE A 56 2.00 2.50 -5.60
C ILE A 56 1.38 2.02 -4.30
N THR A 57 0.24 1.33 -4.35
CA THR A 57 -0.41 0.77 -3.16
C THR A 57 0.51 -0.23 -2.45
N VAL A 58 1.15 -1.15 -3.19
CA VAL A 58 2.14 -2.09 -2.65
C VAL A 58 3.31 -1.35 -2.01
N LEU A 59 3.88 -0.35 -2.67
CA LEU A 59 4.99 0.46 -2.14
C LEU A 59 4.61 1.20 -0.86
N CYS A 60 3.43 1.83 -0.83
CA CYS A 60 2.92 2.51 0.36
C CYS A 60 2.75 1.54 1.54
N LYS A 61 2.21 0.33 1.30
CA LYS A 61 2.05 -0.69 2.33
C LYS A 61 3.38 -1.26 2.79
N LEU A 62 4.33 -1.47 1.89
CA LEU A 62 5.67 -1.92 2.25
C LEU A 62 6.40 -0.86 3.07
N ASN A 63 6.31 0.41 2.69
CA ASN A 63 6.86 1.53 3.45
C ASN A 63 6.26 1.61 4.86
N GLN A 64 4.94 1.39 4.98
CA GLN A 64 4.28 1.29 6.28
C GLN A 64 4.90 0.17 7.15
N VAL A 65 5.07 -1.03 6.59
CA VAL A 65 5.70 -2.17 7.28
C VAL A 65 7.13 -1.83 7.73
N VAL A 66 7.94 -1.23 6.84
CA VAL A 66 9.33 -0.84 7.13
C VAL A 66 9.39 0.17 8.28
N ASN A 67 8.56 1.20 8.24
CA ASN A 67 8.53 2.22 9.29
C ASN A 67 8.09 1.63 10.64
N MET A 68 7.10 0.74 10.63
CA MET A 68 6.67 0.06 11.85
C MET A 68 7.74 -0.86 12.41
N ALA A 69 8.46 -1.61 11.56
CA ALA A 69 9.57 -2.44 11.97
C ALA A 69 10.72 -1.59 12.56
N HIS A 70 11.05 -0.47 11.91
CA HIS A 70 12.09 0.44 12.41
C HIS A 70 11.73 1.08 13.75
N GLN A 71 10.49 1.55 13.90
CA GLN A 71 9.99 2.11 15.15
C GLN A 71 10.06 1.07 16.28
N LEU A 72 9.56 -0.16 16.03
CA LEU A 72 9.59 -1.24 17.01
C LEU A 72 11.02 -1.62 17.40
N ASN A 73 11.96 -1.63 16.44
CA ASN A 73 13.38 -1.89 16.72
C ASN A 73 13.96 -0.87 17.71
N SER A 74 13.74 0.42 17.43
CA SER A 74 14.19 1.52 18.29
C SER A 74 13.53 1.48 19.66
N ASP A 75 12.21 1.24 19.71
CA ASP A 75 11.45 1.18 20.96
C ASP A 75 11.94 0.05 21.86
N ILE A 76 12.18 -1.14 21.30
CA ILE A 76 12.70 -2.31 22.03
C ILE A 76 14.13 -2.07 22.56
N ALA A 77 14.94 -1.30 21.83
CA ALA A 77 16.29 -0.97 22.27
C ALA A 77 16.28 -0.01 23.46
N ASN A 78 15.41 1.01 23.44
CA ASN A 78 15.51 2.21 24.26
C ASN A 78 14.46 2.34 25.37
N ILE A 79 13.31 1.68 25.26
CA ILE A 79 12.21 1.83 26.23
C ILE A 79 12.33 0.76 27.33
N THR A 80 12.10 1.17 28.57
CA THR A 80 12.09 0.27 29.73
C THR A 80 10.74 -0.44 29.90
N ASN A 81 9.61 0.27 29.68
CA ASN A 81 8.28 -0.32 29.79
C ASN A 81 7.78 -0.91 28.46
N HIS A 82 7.64 -2.24 28.41
CA HIS A 82 7.26 -2.98 27.21
C HIS A 82 5.76 -3.32 27.13
N LYS A 83 4.90 -2.64 27.90
CA LYS A 83 3.44 -2.87 27.93
C LYS A 83 2.79 -2.87 26.54
N TYR A 84 3.31 -2.06 25.60
CA TYR A 84 2.74 -1.90 24.27
C TYR A 84 3.40 -2.77 23.19
N VAL A 85 4.46 -3.50 23.51
CA VAL A 85 5.22 -4.29 22.53
C VAL A 85 4.35 -5.36 21.88
N ALA A 86 3.54 -6.09 22.67
CA ALA A 86 2.62 -7.08 22.11
C ALA A 86 1.65 -6.43 21.11
N HIS A 87 1.15 -5.24 21.40
CA HIS A 87 0.26 -4.54 20.49
C HIS A 87 0.98 -4.11 19.21
N GLN A 88 2.19 -3.54 19.33
CA GLN A 88 3.00 -3.13 18.18
C GLN A 88 3.35 -4.32 17.27
N ILE A 89 3.67 -5.49 17.84
CA ILE A 89 3.89 -6.73 17.06
C ILE A 89 2.62 -7.15 16.31
N ALA A 90 1.45 -7.07 16.95
CA ALA A 90 0.19 -7.42 16.32
C ALA A 90 -0.14 -6.47 15.15
N LEU A 91 0.10 -5.16 15.32
CA LEU A 91 -0.06 -4.18 14.25
C LEU A 91 0.92 -4.45 13.10
N LEU A 92 2.18 -4.77 13.41
CA LEU A 92 3.18 -5.12 12.40
C LEU A 92 2.74 -6.35 11.61
N TYR A 93 2.32 -7.42 12.30
CA TYR A 93 1.76 -8.61 11.65
C TYR A 93 0.58 -8.28 10.73
N GLN A 94 -0.39 -7.51 11.22
CA GLN A 94 -1.55 -7.10 10.43
C GLN A 94 -1.14 -6.30 9.17
N SER A 95 -0.15 -5.43 9.28
CA SER A 95 0.36 -4.65 8.14
C SER A 95 1.00 -5.55 7.07
N ILE A 96 1.71 -6.60 7.50
CA ILE A 96 2.34 -7.58 6.60
C ILE A 96 1.27 -8.47 5.93
N CYS A 97 0.18 -8.79 6.63
CA CYS A 97 -0.89 -9.66 6.11
C CYS A 97 -1.92 -8.96 5.20
N THR A 98 -1.65 -7.72 4.78
CA THR A 98 -2.55 -6.99 3.88
C THR A 98 -2.62 -7.65 2.49
N ASN A 99 -3.81 -7.60 1.85
CA ASN A 99 -4.02 -8.18 0.52
C ASN A 99 -3.02 -7.66 -0.53
N ALA A 100 -2.61 -6.39 -0.42
CA ALA A 100 -1.61 -5.78 -1.30
C ALA A 100 -0.24 -6.48 -1.19
N LEU A 101 0.17 -6.87 0.02
CA LEU A 101 1.46 -7.51 0.28
C LEU A 101 1.41 -9.04 0.20
N LYS A 102 0.25 -9.65 -0.04
CA LYS A 102 0.12 -11.11 -0.17
C LYS A 102 1.00 -11.70 -1.28
N LYS A 103 1.29 -10.92 -2.32
CA LYS A 103 2.18 -11.30 -3.43
C LYS A 103 3.67 -11.20 -3.07
N CYS A 104 4.02 -10.48 -2.01
CA CYS A 104 5.39 -10.33 -1.52
C CYS A 104 5.79 -11.55 -0.68
N THR A 105 6.13 -12.66 -1.35
CA THR A 105 6.48 -13.94 -0.70
C THR A 105 7.69 -13.82 0.24
N PHE A 106 8.58 -12.87 0.00
CA PHE A 106 9.72 -12.58 0.86
C PHE A 106 9.33 -12.13 2.29
N LEU A 107 8.07 -11.71 2.51
CA LEU A 107 7.57 -11.35 3.85
C LEU A 107 7.01 -12.54 4.65
N GLN A 108 6.71 -13.66 3.98
CA GLN A 108 6.10 -14.84 4.62
C GLN A 108 6.92 -15.45 5.76
N PRO A 109 8.28 -15.53 5.69
CA PRO A 109 9.07 -16.02 6.81
C PRO A 109 8.87 -15.20 8.09
N TYR A 110 8.72 -13.88 7.95
CA TYR A 110 8.49 -12.97 9.07
C TYR A 110 7.07 -13.10 9.63
N GLN A 111 6.05 -13.30 8.77
CA GLN A 111 4.69 -13.60 9.22
C GLN A 111 4.69 -14.84 10.12
N LYS A 112 5.27 -15.94 9.64
CA LYS A 112 5.36 -17.19 10.38
C LYS A 112 6.13 -17.04 11.69
N SER A 113 7.27 -16.34 11.64
CA SER A 113 8.06 -16.06 12.84
C SER A 113 7.26 -15.31 13.91
N ILE A 114 6.42 -14.35 13.51
CA ILE A 114 5.53 -13.64 14.44
C ILE A 114 4.46 -14.59 15.00
N GLU A 115 3.81 -15.40 14.17
CA GLU A 115 2.79 -16.36 14.61
C GLU A 115 3.32 -17.33 15.68
N ASP A 116 4.54 -17.85 15.47
CA ASP A 116 5.18 -18.81 16.35
C ASP A 116 5.56 -18.18 17.71
N ASN A 117 6.01 -16.92 17.72
CA ASN A 117 6.59 -16.29 18.91
C ASN A 117 5.63 -15.35 19.66
N PHE A 118 4.57 -14.86 19.01
CA PHE A 118 3.67 -13.84 19.56
C PHE A 118 3.04 -14.23 20.90
N LYS A 119 2.57 -15.49 21.02
CA LYS A 119 1.95 -15.99 22.25
C LYS A 119 2.93 -15.96 23.43
N HIS A 120 4.18 -16.31 23.19
CA HIS A 120 5.22 -16.30 24.21
C HIS A 120 5.49 -14.88 24.72
N VAL A 121 5.66 -13.92 23.80
CA VAL A 121 5.88 -12.51 24.15
C VAL A 121 4.70 -11.91 24.91
N LYS A 122 3.48 -12.16 24.44
CA LYS A 122 2.26 -11.67 25.09
C LYS A 122 2.13 -12.21 26.52
N ASN A 123 2.41 -13.49 26.73
CA ASN A 123 2.35 -14.11 28.06
C ASN A 123 3.42 -13.53 28.99
N THR A 124 4.66 -13.36 28.52
CA THR A 124 5.73 -12.73 29.30
C THR A 124 5.35 -11.32 29.76
N ILE A 125 4.81 -10.49 28.86
CA ILE A 125 4.38 -9.12 29.17
C ILE A 125 3.24 -9.13 30.22
N ASN A 126 2.26 -10.03 30.08
CA ASN A 126 1.13 -10.12 31.01
C ASN A 126 1.51 -10.66 32.39
N SER A 127 2.55 -11.49 32.49
CA SER A 127 3.04 -12.04 33.76
C SER A 127 4.04 -11.12 34.48
N SER A 128 4.53 -10.07 33.81
CA SER A 128 5.58 -9.19 34.32
C SER A 128 5.03 -8.04 35.16
N GLY A 129 4.47 -8.34 36.34
CA GLY A 129 4.20 -7.40 37.45
C GLY A 129 3.86 -5.93 37.11
N ASP A 130 4.42 -4.98 37.87
CA ASP A 130 4.15 -3.53 37.73
C ASP A 130 4.83 -2.88 36.51
N THR A 131 5.92 -3.47 36.03
CA THR A 131 6.64 -3.02 34.83
C THR A 131 6.82 -4.19 33.87
N PRO A 132 6.00 -4.27 32.81
CA PRO A 132 6.11 -5.33 31.84
C PRO A 132 7.42 -5.25 31.06
N HIS A 133 8.19 -6.34 31.05
CA HIS A 133 9.43 -6.43 30.27
C HIS A 133 9.44 -7.68 29.40
N VAL A 134 10.00 -7.55 28.21
CA VAL A 134 10.35 -8.72 27.39
C VAL A 134 11.65 -9.33 27.90
N THR A 135 11.82 -10.65 27.74
CA THR A 135 13.09 -11.29 28.08
C THR A 135 14.20 -10.88 27.10
N GLN A 136 15.46 -11.03 27.50
CA GLN A 136 16.59 -10.72 26.61
C GLN A 136 16.54 -11.52 25.30
N GLN A 137 16.08 -12.78 25.35
CA GLN A 137 15.89 -13.61 24.16
C GLN A 137 14.80 -13.05 23.23
N GLN A 138 13.67 -12.61 23.79
CA GLN A 138 12.58 -11.99 23.02
C GLN A 138 13.00 -10.65 22.44
N LYS A 139 13.79 -9.87 23.18
CA LYS A 139 14.40 -8.62 22.70
C LYS A 139 15.28 -8.89 21.49
N GLN A 140 16.19 -9.86 21.57
CA GLN A 140 17.07 -10.20 20.45
C GLN A 140 16.25 -10.66 19.23
N TRP A 141 15.29 -11.56 19.43
CA TRP A 141 14.40 -12.01 18.35
C TRP A 141 13.66 -10.83 17.68
N LEU A 142 13.14 -9.87 18.45
CA LEU A 142 12.47 -8.69 17.90
C LEU A 142 13.41 -7.80 17.10
N LEU A 143 14.64 -7.59 17.59
CA LEU A 143 15.66 -6.82 16.88
C LEU A 143 16.05 -7.49 15.56
N ASP A 144 16.22 -8.82 15.55
CA ASP A 144 16.54 -9.60 14.36
C ASP A 144 15.37 -9.61 13.36
N LEU A 145 14.14 -9.79 13.85
CA LEU A 145 12.91 -9.77 13.06
C LEU A 145 12.75 -8.43 12.35
N THR A 146 12.81 -7.33 13.10
CA THR A 146 12.59 -5.98 12.57
C THR A 146 13.70 -5.54 11.62
N SER A 147 14.97 -5.81 11.96
CA SER A 147 16.10 -5.54 11.06
C SER A 147 16.01 -6.38 9.78
N GLY A 148 15.63 -7.65 9.92
CA GLY A 148 15.40 -8.56 8.80
C GLY A 148 14.33 -8.06 7.85
N ILE A 149 13.18 -7.60 8.37
CA ILE A 149 12.09 -7.02 7.57
C ILE A 149 12.60 -5.82 6.76
N VAL A 150 13.31 -4.88 7.41
CA VAL A 150 13.83 -3.68 6.73
C VAL A 150 14.83 -4.05 5.64
N ASN A 151 15.82 -4.90 5.95
CA ASN A 151 16.85 -5.30 4.99
C ASN A 151 16.26 -6.06 3.79
N THR A 152 15.32 -6.97 4.03
CA THR A 152 14.65 -7.72 2.97
C THR A 152 13.75 -6.81 2.14
N ALA A 153 12.98 -5.90 2.75
CA ALA A 153 12.15 -4.96 2.02
C ALA A 153 12.97 -4.03 1.11
N VAL A 154 14.11 -3.52 1.59
CA VAL A 154 15.00 -2.63 0.81
C VAL A 154 15.66 -3.39 -0.34
N SER A 155 16.15 -4.61 -0.11
CA SER A 155 16.77 -5.43 -1.16
C SER A 155 15.77 -5.84 -2.25
N GLN A 156 14.51 -6.07 -1.88
CA GLN A 156 13.44 -6.44 -2.80
C GLN A 156 12.71 -5.23 -3.42
N LEU A 157 13.07 -3.98 -3.07
CA LEU A 157 12.40 -2.80 -3.62
C LEU A 157 12.45 -2.77 -5.16
N ARG A 158 13.57 -3.19 -5.75
CA ARG A 158 13.75 -3.23 -7.21
C ARG A 158 12.88 -4.27 -7.92
N SER A 159 12.50 -5.36 -7.24
CA SER A 159 11.62 -6.38 -7.84
C SER A 159 10.14 -5.97 -7.83
N ILE A 160 9.79 -4.95 -7.05
CA ILE A 160 8.42 -4.43 -6.89
C ILE A 160 8.12 -3.28 -7.85
N ILE A 161 9.17 -2.52 -8.25
CA ILE A 161 9.06 -1.42 -9.20
C ILE A 161 9.10 -2.00 -10.64
N PRO A 162 8.06 -1.77 -11.46
CA PRO A 162 8.08 -2.20 -12.86
C PRO A 162 9.18 -1.49 -13.66
N PRO A 163 9.80 -2.16 -14.64
CA PRO A 163 10.83 -1.56 -15.51
C PRO A 163 10.32 -0.37 -16.34
N ASP A 164 9.02 -0.31 -16.65
CA ASP A 164 8.44 0.76 -17.47
C ASP A 164 8.48 2.16 -16.82
N ILE A 165 8.53 2.25 -15.49
CA ILE A 165 8.70 3.54 -14.77
C ILE A 165 10.13 4.08 -14.94
N ALA A 166 11.11 3.21 -15.16
CA ALA A 166 12.51 3.60 -15.35
C ALA A 166 12.79 4.19 -16.76
N MET A 167 11.89 3.99 -17.74
CA MET A 167 12.07 4.50 -19.11
C MET A 167 11.44 5.89 -19.34
N VAL A 168 10.45 6.30 -18.55
CA VAL A 168 9.77 7.60 -18.70
C VAL A 168 10.66 8.79 -18.30
N THR A 169 11.77 8.56 -17.61
CA THR A 169 12.72 9.61 -17.19
C THR A 169 13.88 9.86 -18.14
N ARG A 170 13.96 9.17 -19.30
CA ARG A 170 14.90 9.59 -20.35
C ARG A 170 14.20 10.58 -21.28
N PRO A 171 14.56 11.88 -21.24
CA PRO A 171 14.21 12.77 -22.34
C PRO A 171 14.88 12.20 -23.59
N THR A 172 14.07 11.71 -24.52
CA THR A 172 14.49 11.49 -25.90
C THR A 172 14.93 12.84 -26.45
N LYS A 173 16.24 12.98 -26.70
CA LYS A 173 16.81 14.06 -27.48
C LYS A 173 16.25 14.07 -28.89
#